data_AF-A0A916BY07-F1
#
_entry.id   AF-A0A916BY07-F1
#
_cell.length_a   1.000
_cell.length_b   1.000
_cell.length_c   1.000
_cell.angle_alpha   90.00
_cell.angle_beta   90.00
_cell.angle_gamma   90.00
#
_symmetry.space_group_name_H-M   'P 1'
#
loop_
_entity.id
_entity.type
_entity.pdbx_description
1 polymer ?
#
loop_
_entity_poly.entity_id
_entity_poly.type
_entity_poly.pdbx_seq_one_letter_code
_entity_poly.pdbx_strand_id
1 'polypeptide(L)'
;MRTRYDPNEKKAKFEQISYQRRQGTKVTGRSVLKDIPGKVWWVLGGGLIGLAFFFIITGMPGMPAYGPLIGAGGIVFFMVIGWIFGTAHDSGKDDWGPKGTRK
;
A
#
# COMPACT_ATOMS: atom_id res chain seq x y z
N MET A 1 -45.87 7.41 -33.35
CA MET A 1 -45.76 8.59 -32.47
C MET A 1 -44.29 9.04 -32.46
N ARG A 2 -43.98 10.25 -32.95
CA ARG A 2 -42.62 10.82 -32.89
C ARG A 2 -42.38 11.38 -31.49
N THR A 3 -41.45 10.80 -30.73
CA THR A 3 -41.03 11.31 -29.43
C THR A 3 -40.37 12.68 -29.63
N ARG A 4 -40.98 13.74 -29.10
CA ARG A 4 -40.37 15.07 -29.01
C ARG A 4 -39.05 14.95 -28.24
N TYR A 5 -37.97 15.30 -28.90
CA TYR A 5 -36.65 15.43 -28.30
C TYR A 5 -36.62 16.70 -27.45
N ASP A 6 -36.55 16.56 -26.12
CA ASP A 6 -36.48 17.67 -25.18
C ASP A 6 -35.00 18.00 -24.86
N PRO A 7 -34.49 19.19 -25.24
CA PRO A 7 -33.10 19.58 -25.05
C PRO A 7 -32.71 19.85 -23.59
N ASN A 8 -33.66 19.95 -22.65
CA ASN A 8 -33.36 20.24 -21.24
C ASN A 8 -32.86 19.03 -20.44
N GLU A 9 -33.22 17.80 -20.82
CA GLU A 9 -32.75 16.60 -20.09
C GLU A 9 -31.23 16.41 -20.18
N LYS A 10 -30.63 16.84 -21.29
CA LYS A 10 -29.18 16.71 -21.48
C LYS A 10 -28.40 17.64 -20.56
N LYS A 11 -28.86 18.88 -20.37
CA LYS A 11 -28.19 19.86 -19.50
C LYS A 11 -28.17 19.41 -18.04
N ALA A 12 -29.28 18.86 -17.55
CA ALA A 12 -29.35 18.32 -16.18
C ALA A 12 -28.38 17.15 -15.97
N LYS A 13 -28.23 16.26 -16.97
CA LYS A 13 -27.24 15.16 -16.91
C LYS A 13 -25.80 15.66 -16.93
N PHE A 14 -25.50 16.67 -17.75
CA PHE A 14 -24.15 17.25 -17.79
C PHE A 14 -23.79 17.97 -16.49
N GLU A 15 -24.73 18.67 -15.87
CA GLU A 15 -24.53 19.30 -14.56
C GLU A 15 -24.29 18.26 -13.46
N GLN A 16 -25.08 17.19 -13.41
CA GLN A 16 -24.86 16.07 -12.47
C GLN A 16 -23.48 15.42 -12.64
N ILE A 17 -23.06 15.15 -13.88
CA ILE A 17 -21.74 14.57 -14.17
C ILE A 17 -20.62 15.52 -13.77
N SER A 18 -20.79 16.83 -13.97
CA SER A 18 -19.82 17.85 -13.58
C SER A 18 -19.69 18.00 -12.06
N TYR A 19 -20.80 17.89 -11.32
CA TYR A 19 -20.81 17.94 -9.85
C TYR A 19 -20.15 16.71 -9.23
N GLN A 20 -20.40 15.52 -9.79
CA GLN A 20 -19.75 14.28 -9.34
C GLN A 20 -18.24 14.29 -9.54
N ARG A 21 -17.74 14.84 -10.67
CA ARG A 21 -16.27 14.96 -10.88
C ARG A 21 -15.62 15.92 -9.89
N ARG A 22 -16.29 17.00 -9.50
CA ARG A 22 -15.75 17.97 -8.53
C ARG A 22 -15.69 17.45 -7.09
N GLN A 23 -16.48 16.43 -6.75
CA GLN A 23 -16.48 15.81 -5.43
C GLN A 23 -15.48 14.63 -5.29
N GLY A 24 -14.94 14.12 -6.41
CA GLY A 24 -14.00 12.99 -6.43
C GLY A 24 -12.56 13.30 -6.01
N THR A 25 -12.19 14.57 -5.82
CA THR A 25 -10.83 15.01 -5.48
C THR A 25 -10.68 15.43 -4.01
N LYS A 26 -11.38 14.78 -3.08
CA LYS A 26 -10.97 14.82 -1.67
C LYS A 26 -9.99 13.68 -1.43
N VAL A 27 -8.75 13.88 -1.85
CA VAL A 27 -7.59 13.07 -1.44
C VAL A 27 -7.42 13.26 0.05
N THR A 28 -8.18 12.48 0.79
CA THR A 28 -8.18 12.46 2.25
C THR A 28 -6.91 11.69 2.61
N GLY A 29 -6.04 12.17 3.51
CA GLY A 29 -4.78 11.47 3.86
C GLY A 29 -4.96 10.02 4.30
N ARG A 30 -6.18 9.65 4.71
CA ARG A 30 -6.62 8.29 5.01
C ARG A 30 -6.73 7.38 3.77
N SER A 31 -6.95 7.92 2.57
CA SER A 31 -6.94 7.20 1.29
C SER A 31 -5.52 6.84 0.89
N VAL A 32 -4.58 7.79 1.02
CA VAL A 32 -3.17 7.58 0.66
C VAL A 32 -2.54 6.44 1.48
N LEU A 33 -2.84 6.36 2.77
CA LEU A 33 -2.41 5.24 3.64
C LEU A 33 -3.08 3.89 3.29
N LYS A 34 -4.26 3.91 2.67
CA LYS A 34 -5.01 2.72 2.23
C LYS A 34 -4.52 2.19 0.88
N ASP A 35 -3.93 3.07 0.07
CA ASP A 35 -3.36 2.75 -1.25
C ASP A 35 -1.92 2.20 -1.17
N ILE A 36 -1.31 2.19 0.02
CA ILE A 36 0.00 1.57 0.22
C ILE A 36 -0.18 0.04 0.15
N PRO A 37 0.51 -0.66 -0.79
CA PRO A 37 0.41 -2.11 -0.90
C PRO A 37 0.78 -2.77 0.43
N GLY A 38 0.06 -3.83 0.81
CA GLY A 38 0.36 -4.58 2.03
C GLY A 38 1.83 -4.98 2.13
N LYS A 39 2.43 -5.36 1.00
CA LYS A 39 3.89 -5.57 0.84
C LYS A 39 4.76 -4.45 1.42
N VAL A 40 4.43 -3.18 1.17
CA VAL A 40 5.26 -2.04 1.62
C VAL A 40 5.24 -1.93 3.15
N TRP A 41 4.10 -2.22 3.79
CA TRP A 41 4.02 -2.26 5.26
C TRP A 41 4.89 -3.35 5.87
N TRP A 42 4.92 -4.54 5.26
CA TRP A 42 5.79 -5.63 5.70
C TRP A 42 7.27 -5.33 5.48
N VAL A 43 7.62 -4.65 4.39
CA VAL A 43 8.99 -4.19 4.12
C VAL A 43 9.44 -3.14 5.12
N LEU A 44 8.58 -2.17 5.44
CA LEU A 44 8.86 -1.16 6.47
C LEU A 44 9.03 -1.81 7.86
N GLY A 45 8.19 -2.80 8.18
CA GLY A 45 8.33 -3.60 9.40
C GLY A 45 9.66 -4.36 9.45
N GLY A 46 10.01 -5.04 8.35
CA GLY A 46 11.29 -5.74 8.21
C GLY A 46 12.50 -4.79 8.32
N GLY A 47 12.42 -3.61 7.69
CA GLY A 47 13.45 -2.58 7.79
C GLY A 47 13.66 -2.06 9.21
N LEU A 48 12.60 -1.84 9.97
CA LEU A 48 12.69 -1.45 11.38
C LEU A 48 13.35 -2.53 12.26
N ILE A 49 13.00 -3.80 12.03
CA ILE A 49 13.64 -4.94 12.73
C ILE A 49 15.13 -4.99 12.38
N GLY A 50 15.47 -4.84 11.10
CA GLY A 50 16.84 -4.79 10.63
C GLY A 50 17.63 -3.62 11.22
N LEU A 51 17.01 -2.45 11.38
CA LEU A 51 17.63 -1.29 12.01
C LEU A 51 17.89 -1.54 13.50
N ALA A 52 16.94 -2.13 14.22
CA ALA A 52 17.12 -2.52 15.61
C ALA A 52 18.28 -3.52 15.76
N PHE A 53 18.35 -4.51 14.86
CA PHE A 53 19.44 -5.48 14.80
C PHE A 53 20.80 -4.80 14.55
N PHE A 54 20.86 -3.83 13.63
CA PHE A 54 22.07 -3.04 13.39
C PHE A 54 22.53 -2.33 14.67
N PHE A 55 21.64 -1.62 15.37
CA PHE A 55 21.99 -0.93 16.60
C PHE A 55 22.50 -1.88 17.68
N ILE A 56 21.89 -3.06 17.81
CA ILE A 56 22.34 -4.09 18.75
C ILE A 56 23.77 -4.51 18.43
N ILE A 57 24.06 -4.87 17.17
CA ILE A 57 25.42 -5.28 16.76
C ILE A 57 26.41 -4.14 16.95
N THR A 58 26.05 -2.91 16.56
CA THR A 58 26.95 -1.76 16.67
C THR A 58 27.17 -1.27 18.10
N GLY A 59 26.25 -1.59 19.01
CA GLY A 59 26.31 -1.22 20.41
C GLY A 59 27.02 -2.24 21.29
N MET A 60 27.42 -3.41 20.76
CA MET A 60 28.12 -4.41 21.57
C MET A 60 29.54 -3.97 21.92
N PRO A 61 29.97 -4.08 23.18
CA PRO A 61 31.36 -3.81 23.56
C PRO A 61 32.30 -4.86 22.94
N GLY A 62 33.44 -4.40 22.41
CA GLY A 62 34.41 -5.29 21.74
C GLY A 62 34.02 -5.66 20.30
N MET A 63 33.09 -4.93 19.70
CA MET A 63 32.62 -5.17 18.35
C MET A 63 33.77 -5.08 17.32
N PRO A 64 33.93 -6.10 16.45
CA PRO A 64 34.96 -6.11 15.42
C PRO A 64 34.65 -5.11 14.30
N ALA A 65 35.68 -4.65 13.59
CA ALA A 65 35.55 -3.62 12.54
C ALA A 65 34.56 -3.97 11.41
N TYR A 66 34.29 -5.26 11.18
CA TYR A 66 33.30 -5.72 10.21
C TYR A 66 31.87 -5.81 10.76
N GLY A 67 31.65 -5.53 12.05
CA GLY A 67 30.33 -5.58 12.66
C GLY A 67 29.32 -4.59 12.05
N PRO A 68 29.68 -3.35 11.61
CA PRO A 68 28.70 -2.49 10.95
C PRO A 68 28.29 -3.07 9.59
N LEU A 69 29.20 -3.79 8.92
CA LEU A 69 28.92 -4.51 7.67
C LEU A 69 27.90 -5.63 7.91
N ILE A 70 28.06 -6.41 8.98
CA ILE A 70 27.10 -7.46 9.36
C ILE A 70 25.75 -6.85 9.71
N GLY A 71 25.72 -5.77 10.48
CA GLY A 71 24.48 -5.07 10.82
C GLY A 71 23.77 -4.54 9.57
N ALA A 72 24.52 -3.92 8.64
CA ALA A 72 23.96 -3.40 7.39
C ALA A 72 23.43 -4.53 6.50
N GLY A 73 24.13 -5.67 6.45
CA GLY A 73 23.63 -6.90 5.83
C GLY A 73 22.34 -7.38 6.48
N GLY A 74 22.24 -7.30 7.81
CA GLY A 74 21.01 -7.57 8.56
C GLY A 74 19.84 -6.67 8.12
N ILE A 75 20.07 -5.36 7.95
CA ILE A 75 19.02 -4.43 7.47
C ILE A 75 18.45 -4.90 6.13
N VAL A 76 19.32 -5.18 5.16
CA VAL A 76 18.90 -5.64 3.83
C VAL A 76 18.19 -7.00 3.92
N PHE A 77 18.73 -7.93 4.72
CA PHE A 77 18.15 -9.25 4.92
C PHE A 77 16.72 -9.18 5.48
N PHE A 78 16.50 -8.40 6.54
CA PHE A 78 15.17 -8.26 7.14
C PHE A 78 14.20 -7.48 6.24
N MET A 79 14.68 -6.53 5.41
CA MET A 79 13.84 -5.91 4.37
C MET A 79 13.39 -6.92 3.31
N VAL A 80 14.28 -7.80 2.85
CA VAL A 80 13.96 -8.85 1.88
C VAL A 80 12.98 -9.86 2.47
N ILE A 81 13.18 -10.28 3.73
CA ILE A 81 12.21 -11.11 4.45
C ILE A 81 10.86 -10.40 4.53
N GLY A 82 10.83 -9.14 4.94
CA GLY A 82 9.61 -8.33 4.97
C GLY A 82 8.90 -8.28 3.60
N TRP A 83 9.67 -8.15 2.51
CA TRP A 83 9.14 -8.21 1.15
C TRP A 83 8.51 -9.56 0.80
N ILE A 84 9.18 -10.67 1.13
CA ILE A 84 8.71 -12.04 0.88
C ILE A 84 7.43 -12.31 1.68
N PHE A 85 7.42 -11.99 2.97
CA PHE A 85 6.25 -12.14 3.84
C PHE A 85 5.08 -11.27 3.37
N GLY A 86 5.35 -10.03 2.98
CA GLY A 86 4.34 -9.16 2.39
C GLY A 86 3.78 -9.72 1.08
N THR A 87 4.63 -10.35 0.27
CA THR A 87 4.21 -11.00 -0.97
C THR A 87 3.36 -12.23 -0.71
N ALA A 88 3.73 -13.06 0.26
CA ALA A 88 2.94 -14.21 0.68
C ALA A 88 1.60 -13.80 1.31
N HIS A 89 1.59 -12.74 2.11
CA HIS A 89 0.37 -12.20 2.72
C HIS A 89 -0.61 -11.64 1.67
N ASP A 90 -0.10 -10.94 0.66
CA ASP A 90 -0.93 -10.45 -0.44
C ASP A 90 -1.40 -11.61 -1.36
N SER A 91 -0.57 -12.64 -1.57
CA SER A 91 -0.98 -13.87 -2.28
C SER A 91 -2.11 -14.62 -1.55
N GLY A 92 -2.11 -14.61 -0.21
CA GLY A 92 -3.20 -15.17 0.57
C GLY A 92 -4.51 -14.40 0.38
N LYS A 93 -4.48 -13.06 0.20
CA LYS A 93 -5.72 -12.30 -0.02
C LYS A 93 -6.42 -12.63 -1.33
N ASP A 94 -5.68 -13.03 -2.37
CA ASP A 94 -6.26 -13.43 -3.65
C ASP A 94 -6.88 -14.84 -3.60
N ASP A 95 -6.34 -15.74 -2.77
CA ASP A 95 -6.92 -17.07 -2.53
C ASP A 95 -8.14 -17.05 -1.57
N TRP A 96 -8.26 -16.00 -0.75
CA TRP A 96 -9.37 -15.78 0.20
C TRP A 96 -10.32 -14.64 -0.20
N GLY A 97 -10.35 -14.23 -1.48
CA GLY A 97 -11.36 -13.28 -1.97
C GLY A 97 -12.78 -13.80 -1.72
N PRO A 98 -13.80 -12.92 -1.61
CA PRO A 98 -15.19 -13.37 -1.46
C PRO A 98 -15.59 -14.22 -2.67
N LYS A 99 -15.65 -15.54 -2.46
CA LYS A 99 -16.28 -16.47 -3.39
C LYS A 99 -17.79 -16.18 -3.39
N GLY A 100 -18.23 -15.53 -4.47
CA GLY A 100 -19.64 -15.17 -4.72
C GLY A 100 -19.96 -13.79 -4.14
N THR A 101 -20.49 -12.83 -4.88
CA THR A 101 -21.56 -12.94 -5.87
C THR A 101 -21.43 -11.79 -6.89
N ARG A 102 -21.12 -12.12 -8.14
CA ARG A 102 -21.65 -11.37 -9.30
C ARG A 102 -22.85 -12.17 -9.81
N LYS A 103 -24.05 -11.75 -9.43
CA LYS A 103 -25.25 -11.78 -10.28
C LYS A 103 -26.12 -10.62 -9.86
#